data_AF-A0A2C6AAN8-F1
#
_entry.id   AF-A0A2C6AAN8-F1
#
_cell.length_a   1.000
_cell.length_b   1.000
_cell.length_c   1.000
_cell.angle_alpha   90.00
_cell.angle_beta   90.00
_cell.angle_gamma   90.00
#
_symmetry.space_group_name_H-M   'P 1'
#
loop_
_entity.id
_entity.type
_entity.pdbx_description
1 polymer ?
#
loop_
_entity_poly.entity_id
_entity_poly.type
_entity_poly.pdbx_seq_one_letter_code
_entity_poly.pdbx_strand_id
1 'polypeptide(L)'
;MDHSSSQGTAEDGTLPGSEAGEATVLLVPENAEARLAFSEVAEWLQKQSEVPAIREAQDHARKYMCISSNQEPDAEATSLMRRLAGDLSSCSSVSLPRSPSPSPIPLEPDLELWTGFYYLALDRPPQQPLRGWTAGILRHGNSLNDLVLCLRSAIDFVYGVRRHQAILQIHSTGLLYVQTASARASTYVNGNRVSGQIHLLNEATMTVTFGALRYRAEYARFAHSESYPARLHRYLREVLGSQPSHSMLTLTPTPSESGSIKVGQWTLTTGTIGSGAAGRVSVGVNSRGQLVALKRMIVGRDRAGLHQIRQRLETLGSLAASHDEPRLLRLVEMITDDDQGANRTADLWFVLEPAVADTLGSLVVKGHLATGDER
;
A
#
# COMPACT_ATOMS: atom_id res chain seq x y z
N MET A 1 -33.92 33.68 -5.98
CA MET A 1 -34.34 32.28 -6.19
C MET A 1 -33.07 31.48 -6.07
N ASP A 2 -32.89 30.88 -4.90
CA ASP A 2 -31.66 30.20 -4.53
C ASP A 2 -31.60 28.83 -5.20
N HIS A 3 -30.51 28.59 -5.94
CA HIS A 3 -30.18 27.27 -6.46
C HIS A 3 -29.57 26.45 -5.32
N SER A 4 -30.39 25.63 -4.67
CA SER A 4 -29.89 24.55 -3.82
C SER A 4 -29.14 23.55 -4.68
N SER A 5 -27.81 23.57 -4.59
CA SER A 5 -26.94 22.50 -5.04
C SER A 5 -27.17 21.30 -4.13
N SER A 6 -27.90 20.30 -4.61
CA SER A 6 -28.00 19.00 -3.96
C SER A 6 -26.68 18.25 -4.16
N GLN A 7 -25.78 18.36 -3.19
CA GLN A 7 -24.72 17.38 -3.03
C GLN A 7 -25.40 16.04 -2.72
N GLY A 8 -25.40 15.12 -3.70
CA GLY A 8 -25.80 13.74 -3.46
C GLY A 8 -24.91 13.15 -2.37
N THR A 9 -25.52 12.51 -1.38
CA THR A 9 -24.81 11.74 -0.37
C THR A 9 -23.98 10.67 -1.07
N ALA A 10 -22.65 10.82 -1.08
CA ALA A 10 -21.76 9.80 -1.62
C ALA A 10 -22.05 8.47 -0.90
N GLU A 11 -22.40 7.44 -1.65
CA GLU A 11 -22.60 6.10 -1.11
C GLU A 11 -21.27 5.60 -0.53
N ASP A 12 -21.15 5.59 0.79
CA ASP A 12 -19.97 5.06 1.46
C ASP A 12 -20.05 3.53 1.54
N GLY A 13 -19.50 2.88 0.51
CA GLY A 13 -19.40 1.42 0.40
C GLY A 13 -18.48 0.76 1.44
N THR A 14 -17.97 1.50 2.43
CA THR A 14 -17.10 1.01 3.51
C THR A 14 -17.80 0.98 4.87
N LEU A 15 -19.06 1.39 4.94
CA LEU A 15 -19.84 1.38 6.18
C LEU A 15 -20.08 -0.06 6.70
N PRO A 16 -20.22 -0.28 8.01
CA PRO A 16 -20.57 -1.60 8.55
C PRO A 16 -21.84 -2.17 7.89
N GLY A 17 -21.75 -3.39 7.38
CA GLY A 17 -22.85 -4.07 6.67
C GLY A 17 -22.90 -3.83 5.16
N SER A 18 -22.03 -2.98 4.61
CA SER A 18 -21.84 -2.82 3.16
C SER A 18 -20.90 -3.89 2.58
N GLU A 19 -20.80 -3.94 1.24
CA GLU A 19 -19.98 -4.93 0.53
C GLU A 19 -18.49 -4.91 0.93
N ALA A 20 -17.94 -3.73 1.22
CA ALA A 20 -16.56 -3.53 1.64
C ALA A 20 -16.44 -3.05 3.10
N GLY A 21 -17.46 -3.30 3.93
CA GLY A 21 -17.49 -2.89 5.34
C GLY A 21 -16.39 -3.50 6.23
N GLU A 22 -15.83 -4.64 5.81
CA GLU A 22 -14.69 -5.30 6.47
C GLU A 22 -13.38 -5.20 5.65
N ALA A 23 -13.31 -4.27 4.70
CA ALA A 23 -12.10 -4.06 3.92
C ALA A 23 -10.91 -3.71 4.82
N THR A 24 -9.74 -4.20 4.44
CA THR A 24 -8.45 -3.88 5.06
C THR A 24 -7.78 -2.74 4.33
N VAL A 25 -7.75 -2.79 3.00
CA VAL A 25 -7.20 -1.75 2.14
C VAL A 25 -8.14 -1.50 0.97
N LEU A 26 -8.28 -0.24 0.59
CA LEU A 26 -8.98 0.21 -0.61
C LEU A 26 -7.96 0.66 -1.66
N LEU A 27 -8.24 0.43 -2.93
CA LEU A 27 -7.50 0.97 -4.07
C LEU A 27 -8.47 1.81 -4.89
N VAL A 28 -8.45 3.12 -4.65
CA VAL A 28 -9.34 4.10 -5.28
C VAL A 28 -8.67 4.63 -6.55
N PRO A 29 -9.31 4.55 -7.74
CA PRO A 29 -8.75 5.12 -8.97
C PRO A 29 -8.48 6.63 -8.81
N GLU A 30 -7.25 7.08 -9.12
CA GLU A 30 -6.81 8.47 -8.86
C GLU A 30 -6.66 9.30 -10.13
N ASN A 31 -6.19 8.71 -11.24
CA ASN A 31 -6.04 9.39 -12.53
C ASN A 31 -7.11 8.96 -13.55
N ALA A 32 -7.25 9.76 -14.62
CA ALA A 32 -8.19 9.53 -15.70
C ALA A 32 -8.06 8.13 -16.32
N GLU A 33 -6.84 7.63 -16.53
CA GLU A 33 -6.60 6.28 -17.05
C GLU A 33 -7.15 5.20 -16.11
N ALA A 34 -6.94 5.33 -14.79
CA ALA A 34 -7.46 4.37 -13.82
C ALA A 34 -8.98 4.43 -13.70
N ARG A 35 -9.58 5.63 -13.74
CA ARG A 35 -11.05 5.79 -13.69
C ARG A 35 -11.72 5.22 -14.94
N LEU A 36 -11.16 5.47 -16.12
CA LEU A 36 -11.64 4.88 -17.38
C LEU A 36 -11.51 3.35 -17.37
N ALA A 37 -10.33 2.81 -17.02
CA ALA A 37 -10.11 1.37 -16.97
C ALA A 37 -11.01 0.67 -15.93
N PHE A 38 -11.21 1.30 -14.77
CA PHE A 38 -12.16 0.82 -13.76
C PHE A 38 -13.59 0.79 -14.31
N SER A 39 -14.02 1.86 -14.99
CA SER A 39 -15.36 1.93 -15.59
C SER A 39 -15.58 0.86 -16.65
N GLU A 40 -14.59 0.61 -17.52
CA GLU A 40 -14.65 -0.48 -18.50
C GLU A 40 -14.86 -1.85 -17.82
N VAL A 41 -14.13 -2.11 -16.73
CA VAL A 41 -14.30 -3.35 -15.95
C VAL A 41 -15.68 -3.40 -15.31
N ALA A 42 -16.19 -2.29 -14.77
CA ALA A 42 -17.52 -2.21 -14.18
C ALA A 42 -18.63 -2.51 -15.21
N GLU A 43 -18.54 -1.91 -16.40
CA GLU A 43 -19.46 -2.22 -17.51
C GLU A 43 -19.38 -3.69 -17.94
N TRP A 44 -18.16 -4.24 -18.02
CA TRP A 44 -17.98 -5.65 -18.36
C TRP A 44 -18.61 -6.57 -17.31
N LEU A 45 -18.54 -6.22 -16.03
CA LEU A 45 -19.20 -6.96 -14.97
C LEU A 45 -20.73 -6.95 -15.16
N GLN A 46 -21.31 -5.79 -15.50
CA GLN A 46 -22.76 -5.64 -15.66
C GLN A 46 -23.33 -6.39 -16.88
N LYS A 47 -22.52 -6.69 -17.90
CA LYS A 47 -22.96 -7.45 -19.09
C LYS A 47 -23.23 -8.91 -18.75
N GLN A 48 -24.42 -9.40 -19.09
CA GLN A 48 -24.72 -10.84 -19.00
C GLN A 48 -23.93 -11.62 -20.06
N SER A 49 -23.31 -12.73 -19.65
CA SER A 49 -22.62 -13.64 -20.56
C SER A 49 -23.20 -15.04 -20.47
N GLU A 50 -23.49 -15.63 -21.62
CA GLU A 50 -23.89 -17.04 -21.73
C GLU A 50 -22.69 -17.99 -21.70
N VAL A 51 -21.47 -17.47 -21.83
CA VAL A 51 -20.24 -18.27 -21.84
C VAL A 51 -19.82 -18.56 -20.39
N PRO A 52 -19.79 -19.84 -19.94
CA PRO A 52 -19.53 -20.18 -18.53
C PRO A 52 -18.22 -19.62 -17.98
N ALA A 53 -17.14 -19.69 -18.77
CA ALA A 53 -15.83 -19.20 -18.36
C ALA A 53 -15.77 -17.67 -18.17
N ILE A 54 -16.58 -16.92 -18.91
CA ILE A 54 -16.67 -15.45 -18.75
C ILE A 54 -17.47 -15.14 -17.48
N ARG A 55 -18.59 -15.85 -17.27
CA ARG A 55 -19.40 -15.71 -16.05
C ARG A 55 -18.60 -16.01 -14.79
N GLU A 56 -17.81 -17.09 -14.78
CA GLU A 56 -16.91 -17.42 -13.67
C GLU A 56 -15.89 -16.31 -13.40
N ALA A 57 -15.32 -15.72 -14.45
CA ALA A 57 -14.38 -14.61 -14.32
C ALA A 57 -15.08 -13.35 -13.76
N GLN A 58 -16.31 -13.06 -14.20
CA GLN A 58 -17.11 -11.95 -13.67
C GLN A 58 -17.44 -12.16 -12.20
N ASP A 59 -17.96 -13.33 -11.84
CA ASP A 59 -18.31 -13.70 -10.47
C ASP A 59 -17.10 -13.64 -9.52
N HIS A 60 -15.92 -14.01 -10.02
CA HIS A 60 -14.68 -13.91 -9.26
C HIS A 60 -14.25 -12.45 -9.07
N ALA A 61 -14.21 -11.63 -10.13
CA ALA A 61 -13.77 -10.24 -10.07
C ALA A 61 -14.69 -9.37 -9.19
N ARG A 62 -16.01 -9.64 -9.19
CA ARG A 62 -17.00 -8.94 -8.33
C ARG A 62 -16.67 -9.01 -6.84
N LYS A 63 -15.95 -10.05 -6.40
CA LYS A 63 -15.63 -10.24 -4.97
C LYS A 63 -14.70 -9.17 -4.39
N TYR A 64 -13.99 -8.43 -5.26
CA TYR A 64 -12.92 -7.51 -4.88
C TYR A 64 -13.15 -6.08 -5.40
N MET A 65 -14.34 -5.78 -5.92
CA MET A 65 -14.68 -4.48 -6.51
C MET A 65 -16.00 -3.99 -5.93
N CYS A 66 -16.04 -2.73 -5.50
CA CYS A 66 -17.27 -2.04 -5.11
C CYS A 66 -17.55 -0.98 -6.17
N ILE A 67 -18.74 -1.02 -6.76
CA ILE A 67 -19.15 -0.15 -7.87
C ILE A 67 -20.30 0.72 -7.36
N SER A 68 -20.18 2.03 -7.52
CA SER A 68 -21.22 2.98 -7.15
C SER A 68 -22.49 2.79 -7.97
N SER A 69 -23.65 3.15 -7.41
CA SER A 69 -24.94 2.90 -8.06
C SER A 69 -25.19 3.73 -9.32
N ASN A 70 -24.52 4.88 -9.47
CA ASN A 70 -24.69 5.79 -10.60
C ASN A 70 -23.36 6.08 -11.29
N GLN A 71 -23.43 6.41 -12.58
CA GLN A 71 -22.29 6.95 -13.31
C GLN A 71 -22.13 8.44 -13.00
N GLU A 72 -20.89 8.92 -13.05
CA GLU A 72 -20.55 10.33 -12.82
C GLU A 72 -19.78 10.88 -14.03
N PRO A 73 -20.02 12.15 -14.43
CA PRO A 73 -19.30 12.76 -15.54
C PRO A 73 -17.82 13.02 -15.19
N ASP A 74 -16.91 12.67 -16.10
CA ASP A 74 -15.46 12.85 -15.93
C ASP A 74 -14.82 13.60 -17.11
N ALA A 75 -14.53 14.89 -16.89
CA ALA A 75 -13.91 15.75 -17.90
C ALA A 75 -12.48 15.33 -18.27
N GLU A 76 -11.70 14.79 -17.32
CA GLU A 76 -10.32 14.37 -17.59
C GLU A 76 -10.28 13.10 -18.42
N ALA A 77 -11.15 12.13 -18.13
CA ALA A 77 -11.31 10.92 -18.93
C ALA A 77 -11.88 11.24 -20.32
N THR A 78 -12.78 12.21 -20.43
CA THR A 78 -13.27 12.73 -21.72
C THR A 78 -12.13 13.30 -22.55
N SER A 79 -11.27 14.12 -21.94
CA SER A 79 -10.07 14.66 -22.59
C SER A 79 -9.09 13.56 -23.02
N LEU A 80 -8.87 12.57 -22.17
CA LEU A 80 -8.03 11.40 -22.47
C LEU A 80 -8.57 10.62 -23.68
N MET A 81 -9.86 10.29 -23.69
CA MET A 81 -10.49 9.58 -24.81
C MET A 81 -10.39 10.37 -26.12
N ARG A 82 -10.57 11.69 -26.08
CA ARG A 82 -10.41 12.56 -27.24
C ARG A 82 -8.98 12.52 -27.79
N ARG A 83 -7.97 12.54 -26.91
CA ARG A 83 -6.56 12.43 -27.30
C ARG A 83 -6.26 11.08 -27.94
N LEU A 84 -6.73 9.99 -27.34
CA LEU A 84 -6.56 8.64 -27.89
C LEU A 84 -7.23 8.49 -29.26
N ALA A 85 -8.44 9.04 -29.43
CA ALA A 85 -9.12 9.04 -30.72
C ALA A 85 -8.39 9.90 -31.78
N GLY A 86 -7.86 11.07 -31.39
CA GLY A 86 -7.09 11.95 -32.26
C GLY A 86 -5.75 11.35 -32.73
N ASP A 87 -5.05 10.64 -31.84
CA ASP A 87 -3.79 9.95 -32.15
C ASP A 87 -4.02 8.77 -33.13
N LEU A 88 -5.15 8.06 -33.00
CA LEU A 88 -5.56 7.01 -33.94
C LEU A 88 -5.99 7.58 -35.31
N SER A 89 -6.61 8.76 -35.33
CA SER A 89 -7.01 9.44 -36.57
C SER A 89 -5.80 10.00 -37.35
N SER A 90 -4.73 10.39 -36.65
CA SER A 90 -3.53 10.97 -37.25
C SER A 90 -2.65 9.98 -38.05
N CYS A 91 -2.91 8.67 -37.92
CA CYS A 91 -2.22 7.63 -38.72
C CYS A 91 -2.85 7.40 -40.12
N SER A 92 -3.95 8.08 -40.46
CA SER A 92 -4.60 7.97 -41.77
C SER A 92 -4.54 9.30 -42.53
N SER A 93 -3.35 9.71 -42.98
CA SER A 93 -3.21 10.91 -43.82
C SER A 93 -3.15 10.55 -45.31
N VAL A 94 -4.33 10.48 -45.96
CA VAL A 94 -4.45 10.84 -47.38
C VAL A 94 -5.13 12.20 -47.43
N SER A 95 -4.38 13.17 -47.95
CA SER A 95 -4.71 14.60 -47.96
C SER A 95 -5.89 14.91 -48.88
N LEU A 96 -6.87 15.68 -48.39
CA LEU A 96 -7.80 16.46 -49.22
C LEU A 96 -8.00 17.87 -48.61
N PRO A 97 -8.20 18.91 -49.44
CA PRO A 97 -8.04 20.29 -49.03
C PRO A 97 -9.21 20.82 -48.20
N ARG A 98 -8.82 21.63 -47.22
CA ARG A 98 -9.61 22.28 -46.17
C ARG A 98 -10.57 23.33 -46.74
N SER A 99 -11.87 23.19 -46.49
CA SER A 99 -12.82 24.31 -46.56
C SER A 99 -12.96 24.95 -45.16
N PRO A 100 -12.96 26.29 -45.03
CA PRO A 100 -13.15 26.93 -43.75
C PRO A 100 -14.64 27.28 -43.55
N SER A 101 -15.28 26.62 -42.59
CA SER A 101 -16.56 27.04 -42.01
C SER A 101 -16.44 26.88 -40.50
N PRO A 102 -16.57 27.97 -39.71
CA PRO A 102 -16.59 27.88 -38.26
C PRO A 102 -18.03 27.62 -37.82
N SER A 103 -18.47 26.37 -37.87
CA SER A 103 -19.59 25.95 -37.05
C SER A 103 -19.11 25.84 -35.58
N PRO A 104 -19.88 26.33 -34.59
CA PRO A 104 -19.58 26.06 -33.20
C PRO A 104 -19.61 24.55 -32.99
N ILE A 105 -18.46 23.96 -32.66
CA ILE A 105 -18.37 22.56 -32.28
C ILE A 105 -19.28 22.42 -31.05
N PRO A 106 -20.31 21.54 -31.08
CA PRO A 106 -21.11 21.29 -29.88
C PRO A 106 -20.15 20.84 -28.77
N LEU A 107 -20.27 21.41 -27.56
CA LEU A 107 -19.67 20.78 -26.38
C LEU A 107 -20.34 19.41 -26.25
N GLU A 108 -19.67 18.36 -26.70
CA GLU A 108 -20.10 17.01 -26.40
C GLU A 108 -20.14 16.83 -24.88
N PRO A 109 -21.16 16.15 -24.35
CA PRO A 109 -21.27 15.91 -22.91
C PRO A 109 -20.05 15.15 -22.40
N ASP A 110 -19.67 15.43 -21.16
CA ASP A 110 -18.62 14.68 -20.48
C ASP A 110 -19.00 13.20 -20.42
N LEU A 111 -18.00 12.34 -20.58
CA LEU A 111 -18.14 10.89 -20.50
C LEU A 111 -18.60 10.51 -19.10
N GLU A 112 -19.74 9.82 -19.02
CA GLU A 112 -20.25 9.24 -17.78
C GLU A 112 -19.51 7.93 -17.49
N LEU A 113 -18.87 7.85 -16.32
CA LEU A 113 -18.08 6.70 -15.90
C LEU A 113 -18.65 6.08 -14.63
N TRP A 114 -18.56 4.76 -14.53
CA TRP A 114 -18.76 4.07 -13.26
C TRP A 114 -17.62 4.39 -12.29
N THR A 115 -17.99 4.79 -11.08
CA THR A 115 -17.05 5.09 -9.99
C THR A 115 -17.05 3.97 -8.94
N GLY A 116 -16.05 3.99 -8.06
CA GLY A 116 -15.89 2.98 -7.01
C GLY A 116 -14.43 2.69 -6.70
N PHE A 117 -14.15 1.49 -6.20
CA PHE A 117 -12.81 1.09 -5.79
C PHE A 117 -12.64 -0.43 -5.78
N TYR A 118 -11.40 -0.90 -5.83
CA TYR A 118 -11.07 -2.26 -5.43
C TYR A 118 -10.83 -2.32 -3.92
N TYR A 119 -11.09 -3.45 -3.30
CA TYR A 119 -10.78 -3.64 -1.88
C TYR A 119 -10.22 -5.03 -1.60
N LEU A 120 -9.36 -5.09 -0.58
CA LEU A 120 -8.79 -6.31 -0.04
C LEU A 120 -9.35 -6.53 1.34
N ALA A 121 -9.89 -7.71 1.62
CA ALA A 121 -10.47 -8.03 2.93
C ALA A 121 -9.97 -9.41 3.40
N LEU A 122 -9.68 -9.52 4.71
CA LEU A 122 -9.10 -10.75 5.27
C LEU A 122 -10.11 -11.92 5.32
N ASP A 123 -11.40 -11.62 5.37
CA ASP A 123 -12.50 -12.59 5.28
C ASP A 123 -12.71 -13.10 3.84
N ARG A 124 -12.22 -12.35 2.84
CA ARG A 124 -12.24 -12.68 1.41
C ARG A 124 -10.81 -12.86 0.89
N PRO A 125 -10.15 -13.98 1.23
CA PRO A 125 -8.80 -14.27 0.75
C PRO A 125 -8.78 -14.36 -0.79
N PRO A 126 -7.60 -14.20 -1.40
CA PRO A 126 -7.44 -14.38 -2.84
C PRO A 126 -7.63 -15.85 -3.23
N GLN A 127 -7.85 -16.12 -4.52
CA GLN A 127 -8.03 -17.49 -5.03
C GLN A 127 -6.87 -18.41 -4.65
N GLN A 128 -5.65 -17.85 -4.57
CA GLN A 128 -4.44 -18.55 -4.13
C GLN A 128 -3.84 -17.82 -2.92
N PRO A 129 -4.25 -18.17 -1.69
CA PRO A 129 -3.86 -17.42 -0.49
C PRO A 129 -2.35 -17.29 -0.28
N LEU A 130 -1.58 -18.34 -0.49
CA LEU A 130 -0.11 -18.29 -0.36
C LEU A 130 0.56 -17.39 -1.42
N ARG A 131 -0.11 -17.16 -2.55
CA ARG A 131 0.39 -16.29 -3.61
C ARG A 131 0.02 -14.82 -3.37
N GLY A 132 -1.08 -14.54 -2.70
CA GLY A 132 -1.63 -13.19 -2.53
C GLY A 132 -2.61 -12.79 -3.63
N TRP A 133 -3.21 -11.61 -3.47
CA TRP A 133 -4.12 -11.01 -4.44
C TRP A 133 -3.36 -10.62 -5.69
N THR A 134 -3.71 -11.25 -6.79
CA THR A 134 -3.08 -11.04 -8.10
C THR A 134 -3.78 -9.94 -8.85
N ALA A 135 -3.01 -9.01 -9.42
CA ALA A 135 -3.53 -7.87 -10.17
C ALA A 135 -2.98 -7.85 -11.60
N GLY A 136 -3.82 -7.52 -12.58
CA GLY A 136 -3.42 -7.38 -13.99
C GLY A 136 -4.59 -7.32 -14.96
N ILE A 137 -4.29 -7.50 -16.26
CA ILE A 137 -5.31 -7.58 -17.32
C ILE A 137 -6.26 -8.77 -17.06
N LEU A 138 -7.52 -8.67 -17.46
CA LEU A 138 -8.50 -9.76 -17.45
C LEU A 138 -7.93 -11.08 -18.02
N ARG A 139 -8.22 -12.18 -17.33
CA ARG A 139 -7.83 -13.55 -17.70
C ARG A 139 -9.04 -14.47 -17.59
N HIS A 140 -8.96 -15.62 -18.26
CA HIS A 140 -10.02 -16.62 -18.28
C HIS A 140 -9.43 -17.98 -17.90
N GLY A 141 -10.28 -18.88 -17.40
CA GLY A 141 -9.89 -20.23 -16.97
C GLY A 141 -9.13 -20.24 -15.63
N ASN A 142 -8.23 -21.20 -15.44
CA ASN A 142 -7.65 -21.56 -14.13
C ASN A 142 -6.65 -20.55 -13.53
N SER A 143 -6.58 -19.34 -14.06
CA SER A 143 -5.58 -18.36 -13.65
C SER A 143 -6.17 -16.96 -13.79
N LEU A 144 -7.26 -16.76 -13.05
CA LEU A 144 -7.90 -15.46 -12.92
C LEU A 144 -7.00 -14.54 -12.11
N ASN A 145 -7.11 -13.24 -12.36
CA ASN A 145 -6.57 -12.23 -11.46
C ASN A 145 -7.67 -11.85 -10.48
N ASP A 146 -7.34 -11.75 -9.19
CA ASP A 146 -8.27 -11.28 -8.16
C ASP A 146 -8.67 -9.83 -8.42
N LEU A 147 -7.70 -8.99 -8.81
CA LEU A 147 -7.90 -7.60 -9.20
C LEU A 147 -7.75 -7.45 -10.73
N VAL A 148 -8.87 -7.41 -11.45
CA VAL A 148 -8.89 -7.12 -12.88
C VAL A 148 -8.74 -5.62 -13.08
N LEU A 149 -7.53 -5.17 -13.43
CA LEU A 149 -7.19 -3.74 -13.55
C LEU A 149 -7.65 -3.10 -14.86
N CYS A 150 -7.73 -3.90 -15.92
CA CYS A 150 -8.26 -3.49 -17.22
C CYS A 150 -8.68 -4.71 -18.03
N LEU A 151 -9.57 -4.50 -18.99
CA LEU A 151 -9.99 -5.51 -19.95
C LEU A 151 -8.91 -5.71 -21.02
N ARG A 152 -9.08 -6.74 -21.85
CA ARG A 152 -8.25 -6.97 -23.03
C ARG A 152 -8.90 -6.31 -24.26
N SER A 153 -8.59 -5.04 -24.50
CA SER A 153 -9.09 -4.20 -25.59
C SER A 153 -7.99 -3.89 -26.63
N ALA A 154 -8.37 -3.40 -27.81
CA ALA A 154 -7.42 -2.86 -28.79
C ALA A 154 -6.56 -1.70 -28.22
N ILE A 155 -7.08 -1.07 -27.15
CA ILE A 155 -6.48 0.04 -26.40
C ILE A 155 -5.52 -0.47 -25.29
N ASP A 156 -5.32 -1.79 -25.12
CA ASP A 156 -4.47 -2.40 -24.08
C ASP A 156 -3.06 -1.82 -23.97
N PHE A 157 -2.49 -1.38 -25.10
CA PHE A 157 -1.17 -0.77 -25.13
C PHE A 157 -1.13 0.60 -24.43
N VAL A 158 -2.27 1.28 -24.29
CA VAL A 158 -2.39 2.61 -23.68
C VAL A 158 -2.12 2.56 -22.19
N TYR A 159 -2.70 1.58 -21.49
CA TYR A 159 -2.53 1.48 -20.04
C TYR A 159 -1.17 0.89 -19.64
N GLY A 160 -0.49 0.17 -20.54
CA GLY A 160 0.81 -0.45 -20.25
C GLY A 160 0.78 -1.51 -19.14
N VAL A 161 -0.41 -1.96 -18.73
CA VAL A 161 -0.61 -2.99 -17.70
C VAL A 161 -0.23 -4.36 -18.27
N ARG A 162 0.36 -5.22 -17.46
CA ARG A 162 0.69 -6.59 -17.85
C ARG A 162 -0.39 -7.58 -17.41
N ARG A 163 -0.44 -8.75 -18.06
CA ARG A 163 -1.30 -9.87 -17.63
C ARG A 163 -1.08 -10.27 -16.18
N HIS A 164 0.18 -10.24 -15.74
CA HIS A 164 0.60 -10.39 -14.36
C HIS A 164 1.36 -9.12 -13.98
N GLN A 165 0.63 -8.16 -13.42
CA GLN A 165 1.18 -6.86 -13.10
C GLN A 165 1.79 -6.85 -11.71
N ALA A 166 1.00 -7.20 -10.70
CA ALA A 166 1.42 -7.14 -9.31
C ALA A 166 0.77 -8.24 -8.46
N ILE A 167 1.35 -8.44 -7.30
CA ILE A 167 0.85 -9.26 -6.21
C ILE A 167 0.73 -8.34 -4.99
N LEU A 168 -0.40 -8.39 -4.30
CA LEU A 168 -0.62 -7.75 -3.01
C LEU A 168 -0.81 -8.83 -1.95
N GLN A 169 -0.23 -8.65 -0.77
CA GLN A 169 -0.33 -9.64 0.31
C GLN A 169 0.08 -9.04 1.65
N ILE A 170 -0.34 -9.67 2.76
CA ILE A 170 0.03 -9.29 4.12
C ILE A 170 1.43 -9.83 4.46
N HIS A 171 2.32 -8.95 4.90
CA HIS A 171 3.66 -9.28 5.41
C HIS A 171 3.58 -9.84 6.84
N SER A 172 4.67 -10.47 7.34
CA SER A 172 4.75 -10.94 8.72
C SER A 172 4.60 -9.83 9.77
N THR A 173 4.91 -8.59 9.39
CA THR A 173 4.65 -7.37 10.19
C THR A 173 3.16 -6.99 10.24
N GLY A 174 2.28 -7.66 9.49
CA GLY A 174 0.86 -7.33 9.44
C GLY A 174 0.51 -6.17 8.50
N LEU A 175 1.50 -5.56 7.85
CA LEU A 175 1.29 -4.52 6.84
C LEU A 175 1.09 -5.15 5.45
N LEU A 176 0.31 -4.48 4.60
CA LEU A 176 0.15 -4.90 3.21
C LEU A 176 1.44 -4.61 2.46
N TYR A 177 1.81 -5.46 1.51
CA TYR A 177 2.90 -5.20 0.58
C TYR A 177 2.43 -5.34 -0.86
N VAL A 178 3.13 -4.65 -1.75
CA VAL A 178 3.00 -4.80 -3.20
C VAL A 178 4.30 -5.35 -3.75
N GLN A 179 4.23 -6.38 -4.59
CA GLN A 179 5.35 -6.94 -5.33
C GLN A 179 5.02 -6.94 -6.81
N THR A 180 6.02 -6.68 -7.65
CA THR A 180 5.88 -6.83 -9.10
C THR A 180 5.81 -8.31 -9.48
N ALA A 181 4.78 -8.72 -10.21
CA ALA A 181 4.59 -10.13 -10.57
C ALA A 181 5.50 -10.60 -11.73
N SER A 182 6.12 -9.67 -12.46
CA SER A 182 7.10 -9.98 -13.51
C SER A 182 8.12 -8.85 -13.69
N ALA A 183 9.35 -9.16 -14.09
CA ALA A 183 10.40 -8.15 -14.30
C ALA A 183 10.03 -7.05 -15.34
N ARG A 184 9.10 -7.38 -16.24
CA ARG A 184 8.59 -6.49 -17.30
C ARG A 184 7.37 -5.66 -16.88
N ALA A 185 6.81 -5.92 -15.70
CA ALA A 185 5.75 -5.09 -15.16
C ALA A 185 6.34 -3.84 -14.50
N SER A 186 5.66 -2.72 -14.72
CA SER A 186 6.03 -1.41 -14.19
C SER A 186 5.08 -1.07 -13.06
N THR A 187 5.48 -1.41 -11.83
CA THR A 187 4.73 -1.11 -10.61
C THR A 187 5.51 -0.09 -9.78
N TYR A 188 4.82 0.93 -9.27
CA TYR A 188 5.42 1.99 -8.47
C TYR A 188 4.62 2.21 -7.19
N VAL A 189 5.30 2.58 -6.11
CA VAL A 189 4.68 3.06 -4.87
C VAL A 189 5.28 4.43 -4.52
N ASN A 190 4.43 5.44 -4.38
CA ASN A 190 4.82 6.85 -4.19
C ASN A 190 5.87 7.30 -5.22
N GLY A 191 5.70 6.90 -6.49
CA GLY A 191 6.63 7.20 -7.59
C GLY A 191 7.91 6.34 -7.64
N ASN A 192 8.19 5.53 -6.62
CA ASN A 192 9.36 4.66 -6.57
C ASN A 192 9.07 3.31 -7.21
N ARG A 193 9.90 2.88 -8.15
CA ARG A 193 9.72 1.59 -8.85
C ARG A 193 9.92 0.42 -7.88
N VAL A 194 8.94 -0.47 -7.82
CA VAL A 194 9.06 -1.76 -7.12
C VAL A 194 9.91 -2.67 -8.00
N SER A 195 11.05 -3.15 -7.48
CA SER A 195 12.04 -3.91 -8.25
C SER A 195 12.36 -5.25 -7.61
N GLY A 196 11.70 -6.32 -8.06
CA GLY A 196 11.97 -7.72 -7.68
C GLY A 196 11.70 -8.09 -6.21
N GLN A 197 11.60 -7.11 -5.32
CA GLN A 197 11.30 -7.22 -3.91
C GLN A 197 9.91 -6.68 -3.59
N ILE A 198 9.46 -6.92 -2.36
CA ILE A 198 8.23 -6.34 -1.83
C ILE A 198 8.42 -4.85 -1.52
N HIS A 199 7.31 -4.10 -1.54
CA HIS A 199 7.22 -2.74 -1.01
C HIS A 199 6.04 -2.69 -0.04
N LEU A 200 6.31 -2.54 1.25
CA LEU A 200 5.31 -2.37 2.29
C LEU A 200 4.56 -1.06 2.10
N LEU A 201 3.24 -1.13 2.29
CA LEU A 201 2.41 0.05 2.47
C LEU A 201 2.44 0.43 3.95
N ASN A 202 3.39 1.28 4.32
CA ASN A 202 3.66 1.65 5.72
C ASN A 202 3.15 3.04 6.09
N GLU A 203 2.31 3.64 5.26
CA GLU A 203 1.61 4.90 5.51
C GLU A 203 0.10 4.69 5.39
N ALA A 204 -0.71 5.55 6.01
CA ALA A 204 -2.17 5.41 5.97
C ALA A 204 -2.72 5.49 4.54
N THR A 205 -2.11 6.35 3.74
CA THR A 205 -2.42 6.55 2.32
C THR A 205 -1.13 6.55 1.52
N MET A 206 -1.11 5.82 0.41
CA MET A 206 0.01 5.78 -0.54
C MET A 206 -0.52 5.71 -1.96
N THR A 207 0.25 6.21 -2.92
CA THR A 207 -0.07 6.08 -4.34
C THR A 207 0.56 4.80 -4.88
N VAL A 208 -0.25 3.89 -5.43
CA VAL A 208 0.22 2.68 -6.13
C VAL A 208 -0.09 2.83 -7.61
N THR A 209 0.90 2.62 -8.46
CA THR A 209 0.75 2.72 -9.92
C THR A 209 1.06 1.40 -10.60
N PHE A 210 0.18 0.99 -11.51
CA PHE A 210 0.24 -0.23 -12.30
C PHE A 210 0.21 0.13 -13.79
N GLY A 211 1.37 0.11 -14.46
CA GLY A 211 1.44 0.70 -15.81
C GLY A 211 1.19 2.20 -15.75
N ALA A 212 0.17 2.68 -16.45
CA ALA A 212 -0.34 4.05 -16.40
C ALA A 212 -1.49 4.24 -15.38
N LEU A 213 -2.00 3.16 -14.78
CA LEU A 213 -3.13 3.23 -13.86
C LEU A 213 -2.66 3.59 -12.46
N ARG A 214 -3.05 4.75 -11.95
CA ARG A 214 -2.70 5.24 -10.62
C ARG A 214 -3.89 5.08 -9.67
N TYR A 215 -3.63 4.47 -8.53
CA TYR A 215 -4.59 4.28 -7.46
C TYR A 215 -4.07 4.88 -6.17
N ARG A 216 -4.97 5.45 -5.39
CA ARG A 216 -4.76 5.75 -3.98
C ARG A 216 -5.05 4.51 -3.17
N ALA A 217 -4.01 3.93 -2.58
CA ALA A 217 -4.12 2.84 -1.62
C ALA A 217 -4.29 3.43 -0.22
N GLU A 218 -5.36 3.04 0.47
CA GLU A 218 -5.65 3.52 1.83
C GLU A 218 -6.09 2.37 2.72
N TYR A 219 -5.62 2.38 3.97
CA TYR A 219 -6.13 1.46 4.99
C TYR A 219 -7.57 1.84 5.30
N ALA A 220 -8.49 0.89 5.15
CA ALA A 220 -9.91 1.16 5.33
C ALA A 220 -10.26 1.26 6.82
N ARG A 221 -11.42 1.85 7.12
CA ARG A 221 -11.91 2.04 8.49
C ARG A 221 -11.85 0.77 9.36
N PHE A 222 -12.17 -0.39 8.80
CA PHE A 222 -12.14 -1.65 9.55
C PHE A 222 -10.72 -2.01 10.01
N ALA A 223 -9.66 -1.67 9.26
CA ALA A 223 -8.27 -1.90 9.65
C ALA A 223 -7.84 -1.10 10.89
N HIS A 224 -8.60 -0.06 11.25
CA HIS A 224 -8.44 0.74 12.46
C HIS A 224 -9.33 0.30 13.63
N SER A 225 -10.18 -0.71 13.42
CA SER A 225 -11.07 -1.22 14.47
C SER A 225 -10.33 -2.10 15.48
N GLU A 226 -10.85 -2.18 16.70
CA GLU A 226 -10.34 -3.07 17.75
C GLU A 226 -10.40 -4.56 17.36
N SER A 227 -11.27 -4.92 16.42
CA SER A 227 -11.45 -6.29 15.96
C SER A 227 -10.40 -6.74 14.92
N TYR A 228 -9.74 -5.79 14.26
CA TYR A 228 -8.81 -6.08 13.18
C TYR A 228 -7.56 -6.86 13.61
N PRO A 229 -6.86 -6.55 14.72
CA PRO A 229 -5.66 -7.30 15.12
C PRO A 229 -5.92 -8.80 15.32
N ALA A 230 -7.07 -9.15 15.90
CA ALA A 230 -7.47 -10.56 16.07
C ALA A 230 -7.71 -11.24 14.73
N ARG A 231 -8.32 -10.53 13.77
CA ARG A 231 -8.58 -11.03 12.42
C ARG A 231 -7.32 -11.18 11.59
N LEU A 232 -6.43 -10.19 11.64
CA LEU A 232 -5.10 -10.22 11.04
C LEU A 232 -4.28 -11.39 11.55
N HIS A 233 -4.25 -11.57 12.88
CA HIS A 233 -3.50 -12.67 13.48
C HIS A 233 -4.07 -14.05 13.06
N ARG A 234 -5.41 -14.17 12.98
CA ARG A 234 -6.06 -15.37 12.43
C ARG A 234 -5.67 -15.62 10.97
N TYR A 235 -5.75 -14.59 10.12
CA TYR A 235 -5.40 -14.70 8.70
C TYR A 235 -3.94 -15.14 8.51
N LEU A 236 -3.00 -14.50 9.20
CA LEU A 236 -1.57 -14.87 9.13
C LEU A 236 -1.35 -16.33 9.53
N ARG A 237 -2.03 -16.81 10.58
CA ARG A 237 -1.88 -18.16 11.12
C ARG A 237 -2.57 -19.24 10.28
N GLU A 238 -3.85 -19.05 10.00
CA GLU A 238 -4.72 -20.07 9.41
C GLU A 238 -4.65 -20.06 7.88
N VAL A 239 -4.44 -18.89 7.27
CA VAL A 239 -4.45 -18.73 5.81
C VAL A 239 -3.04 -18.73 5.23
N LEU A 240 -2.10 -18.02 5.85
CA LEU A 240 -0.71 -17.95 5.36
C LEU A 240 0.24 -18.96 6.04
N GLY A 241 -0.22 -19.70 7.06
CA GLY A 241 0.63 -20.62 7.83
C GLY A 241 1.79 -19.94 8.57
N SER A 242 1.75 -18.60 8.69
CA SER A 242 2.76 -17.80 9.37
C SER A 242 2.46 -17.72 10.86
N GLN A 243 3.48 -17.77 11.71
CA GLN A 243 3.34 -17.66 13.17
C GLN A 243 3.99 -16.38 13.68
N PRO A 244 3.49 -15.18 13.32
CA PRO A 244 4.02 -13.94 13.84
C PRO A 244 3.75 -13.88 15.35
N SER A 245 4.75 -13.46 16.13
CA SER A 245 4.53 -13.22 17.56
C SER A 245 3.54 -12.07 17.73
N HIS A 246 2.68 -12.14 18.75
CA HIS A 246 1.79 -11.01 19.11
C HIS A 246 2.60 -9.72 19.31
N SER A 247 3.77 -9.83 19.94
CA SER A 247 4.72 -8.74 20.12
C SER A 247 5.16 -8.10 18.80
N MET A 248 5.37 -8.88 17.73
CA MET A 248 5.73 -8.32 16.42
C MET A 248 4.60 -7.44 15.87
N LEU A 249 3.35 -7.93 15.91
CA LEU A 249 2.20 -7.18 15.39
C LEU A 249 1.93 -5.90 16.19
N THR A 250 2.23 -5.90 17.51
CA THR A 250 2.12 -4.68 18.32
C THR A 250 3.15 -3.61 17.95
N LEU A 251 4.29 -4.00 17.37
CA LEU A 251 5.34 -3.07 16.94
C LEU A 251 5.03 -2.43 15.58
N THR A 252 4.11 -2.99 14.82
CA THR A 252 3.73 -2.54 13.48
C THR A 252 2.21 -2.45 13.35
N PRO A 253 1.56 -1.59 14.15
CA PRO A 253 0.12 -1.38 14.03
C PRO A 253 -0.23 -0.79 12.66
N THR A 254 -1.52 -0.85 12.31
CA THR A 254 -2.07 -0.17 11.13
C THR A 254 -1.65 1.31 11.12
N PRO A 255 -1.05 1.82 10.03
CA PRO A 255 -0.54 3.20 9.97
C PRO A 255 -1.61 4.25 10.27
N SER A 256 -1.33 5.22 11.14
CA SER A 256 -2.31 6.23 11.56
C SER A 256 -2.70 7.20 10.44
N GLU A 257 -3.99 7.55 10.37
CA GLU A 257 -4.56 8.57 9.46
C GLU A 257 -3.92 9.96 9.64
N SER A 258 -3.40 10.28 10.83
CA SER A 258 -2.78 11.58 11.16
C SER A 258 -1.41 11.81 10.50
N GLY A 259 -0.99 10.92 9.60
CA GLY A 259 0.27 10.98 8.87
C GLY A 259 1.37 10.13 9.48
N SER A 260 2.40 9.88 8.68
CA SER A 260 3.56 9.06 9.04
C SER A 260 4.77 9.94 9.37
N ILE A 261 5.50 9.61 10.45
CA ILE A 261 6.79 10.27 10.74
C ILE A 261 7.89 9.44 10.10
N LYS A 262 8.72 10.08 9.27
CA LYS A 262 9.86 9.43 8.62
C LYS A 262 11.19 9.92 9.18
N VAL A 263 12.11 8.98 9.37
CA VAL A 263 13.51 9.23 9.72
C VAL A 263 14.36 8.46 8.72
N GLY A 264 14.92 9.16 7.73
CA GLY A 264 15.56 8.50 6.58
C GLY A 264 14.58 7.58 5.84
N GLN A 265 14.95 6.31 5.70
CA GLN A 265 14.11 5.27 5.08
C GLN A 265 13.10 4.62 6.03
N TRP A 266 13.10 5.00 7.31
CA TRP A 266 12.31 4.37 8.36
C TRP A 266 11.03 5.15 8.62
N THR A 267 9.88 4.49 8.50
CA THR A 267 8.61 5.04 8.94
C THR A 267 8.35 4.60 10.37
N LEU A 268 8.13 5.56 11.28
CA LEU A 268 7.79 5.26 12.66
C LEU A 268 6.40 4.62 12.71
N THR A 269 6.33 3.44 13.32
CA THR A 269 5.09 2.65 13.40
C THR A 269 4.36 2.85 14.72
N THR A 270 5.10 3.17 15.77
CA THR A 270 4.56 3.44 17.10
C THR A 270 5.09 4.75 17.64
N GLY A 271 4.40 5.26 18.67
CA GLY A 271 4.96 6.31 19.52
C GLY A 271 6.22 5.83 20.27
N THR A 272 6.61 6.61 21.27
CA THR A 272 7.74 6.24 22.14
C THR A 272 7.40 4.98 22.96
N ILE A 273 8.13 3.89 22.71
CA ILE A 273 8.01 2.61 23.44
C ILE A 273 8.93 2.54 24.66
N GLY A 274 9.95 3.40 24.73
CA GLY A 274 10.87 3.47 25.84
C GLY A 274 11.43 4.88 26.03
N SER A 275 11.59 5.31 27.27
CA SER A 275 12.22 6.58 27.62
C SER A 275 13.24 6.39 28.72
N GLY A 276 14.37 7.08 28.60
CA GLY A 276 15.41 7.10 29.63
C GLY A 276 16.14 8.43 29.63
N ALA A 277 17.09 8.58 30.56
CA ALA A 277 17.87 9.82 30.71
C ALA A 277 18.60 10.24 29.42
N ALA A 278 18.98 9.26 28.59
CA ALA A 278 19.72 9.47 27.35
C ALA A 278 18.85 9.61 26.09
N GLY A 279 17.51 9.62 26.22
CA GLY A 279 16.62 9.83 25.07
C GLY A 279 15.40 8.91 25.04
N ARG A 280 14.77 8.86 23.86
CA ARG A 280 13.53 8.13 23.61
C ARG A 280 13.74 7.06 22.56
N VAL A 281 13.00 5.96 22.67
CA VAL A 281 13.04 4.83 21.73
C VAL A 281 11.66 4.67 21.10
N SER A 282 11.63 4.59 19.78
CA SER A 282 10.46 4.28 18.96
C SER A 282 10.77 3.06 18.09
N VAL A 283 9.77 2.55 17.38
CA VAL A 283 9.97 1.51 16.35
C VAL A 283 9.81 2.11 14.97
N GLY A 284 10.68 1.69 14.05
CA GLY A 284 10.63 2.03 12.64
C GLY A 284 10.53 0.79 11.76
N VAL A 285 9.81 0.92 10.65
CA VAL A 285 9.78 -0.08 9.58
C VAL A 285 10.12 0.58 8.25
N ASN A 286 10.96 -0.06 7.44
CA ASN A 286 11.19 0.41 6.07
C ASN A 286 10.24 -0.26 5.07
N SER A 287 10.30 0.17 3.81
CA SER A 287 9.48 -0.39 2.72
C SER A 287 9.77 -1.86 2.42
N ARG A 288 10.83 -2.45 2.96
CA ARG A 288 11.15 -3.88 2.77
C ARG A 288 10.66 -4.76 3.93
N GLY A 289 10.07 -4.17 4.97
CA GLY A 289 9.64 -4.88 6.16
C GLY A 289 10.74 -5.17 7.17
N GLN A 290 11.90 -4.51 7.07
CA GLN A 290 12.89 -4.54 8.12
C GLN A 290 12.40 -3.68 9.29
N LEU A 291 12.44 -4.25 10.48
CA LEU A 291 11.99 -3.63 11.72
C LEU A 291 13.20 -3.22 12.58
N VAL A 292 13.22 -1.98 13.05
CA VAL A 292 14.34 -1.40 13.81
C VAL A 292 13.84 -0.64 15.03
N ALA A 293 14.66 -0.61 16.08
CA ALA A 293 14.50 0.31 17.19
C ALA A 293 15.21 1.64 16.86
N LEU A 294 14.48 2.74 16.96
CA LEU A 294 14.95 4.08 16.68
C LEU A 294 15.16 4.82 18.00
N LYS A 295 16.43 4.97 18.42
CA LYS A 295 16.77 5.73 19.63
C LYS A 295 17.11 7.17 19.27
N ARG A 296 16.20 8.10 19.58
CA ARG A 296 16.38 9.55 19.45
C ARG A 296 17.08 10.11 20.69
N MET A 297 18.12 10.89 20.47
CA MET A 297 18.84 11.63 21.51
C MET A 297 19.03 13.07 21.06
N ILE A 298 18.95 14.00 22.02
CA ILE A 298 19.34 15.39 21.79
C ILE A 298 20.80 15.51 22.21
N VAL A 299 21.64 15.93 21.29
CA VAL A 299 23.09 15.98 21.49
C VAL A 299 23.61 17.41 21.38
N GLY A 300 24.60 17.76 22.19
CA GLY A 300 25.29 19.05 22.12
C GLY A 300 26.47 19.04 21.14
N ARG A 301 27.25 20.12 21.16
CA ARG A 301 28.48 20.25 20.35
C ARG A 301 29.58 19.27 20.73
N ASP A 302 29.70 18.89 22.00
CA ASP A 302 30.65 17.87 22.41
C ASP A 302 30.11 16.48 22.06
N ARG A 303 30.74 15.85 21.06
CA ARG A 303 30.35 14.55 20.51
C ARG A 303 31.30 13.42 20.90
N ALA A 304 32.29 13.66 21.78
CA ALA A 304 33.27 12.64 22.15
C ALA A 304 32.61 11.36 22.72
N GLY A 305 31.63 11.52 23.62
CA GLY A 305 30.88 10.40 24.17
C GLY A 305 30.06 9.63 23.11
N LEU A 306 29.55 10.32 22.09
CA LEU A 306 28.78 9.70 21.01
C LEU A 306 29.67 8.85 20.11
N HIS A 307 30.87 9.34 19.78
CA HIS A 307 31.85 8.55 19.03
C HIS A 307 32.23 7.26 19.78
N GLN A 308 32.40 7.33 21.09
CA GLN A 308 32.65 6.13 21.90
C GLN A 308 31.46 5.16 21.90
N ILE A 309 30.23 5.66 22.04
CA ILE A 309 29.02 4.81 21.96
C ILE A 309 28.92 4.15 20.59
N ARG A 310 29.12 4.91 19.52
CA ARG A 310 29.10 4.41 18.14
C ARG A 310 30.14 3.32 17.94
N GLN A 311 31.40 3.56 18.32
CA GLN A 311 32.48 2.58 18.17
C GLN A 311 32.19 1.28 18.94
N ARG A 312 31.60 1.37 20.14
CA ARG A 312 31.17 0.19 20.91
C ARG A 312 30.07 -0.58 20.18
N LEU A 313 29.08 0.10 19.62
CA LEU A 313 28.00 -0.55 18.86
C LEU A 313 28.50 -1.18 17.56
N GLU A 314 29.44 -0.54 16.86
CA GLU A 314 30.09 -1.11 15.66
C GLU A 314 30.92 -2.35 16.01
N THR A 315 31.61 -2.33 17.16
CA THR A 315 32.35 -3.49 17.69
C THR A 315 31.39 -4.64 18.02
N LEU A 316 30.27 -4.35 18.69
CA LEU A 316 29.23 -5.34 18.99
C LEU A 316 28.60 -5.91 17.71
N GLY A 317 28.34 -5.06 16.71
CA GLY A 317 27.83 -5.49 15.41
C GLY A 317 28.80 -6.42 14.69
N SER A 318 30.10 -6.11 14.72
CA SER A 318 31.15 -6.95 14.14
C SER A 318 31.25 -8.31 14.84
N LEU A 319 31.18 -8.31 16.18
CA LEU A 319 31.16 -9.54 16.97
C LEU A 319 29.93 -10.40 16.64
N ALA A 320 28.75 -9.78 16.58
CA ALA A 320 27.51 -10.45 16.27
C ALA A 320 27.51 -11.07 14.86
N ALA A 321 28.08 -10.36 13.86
CA ALA A 321 28.24 -10.88 12.51
C ALA A 321 29.23 -12.05 12.44
N SER A 322 30.37 -11.95 13.13
CA SER A 322 31.40 -13.01 13.13
C SER A 322 30.94 -14.33 13.78
N HIS A 323 29.92 -14.28 14.64
CA HIS A 323 29.36 -15.45 15.34
C HIS A 323 27.95 -15.82 14.87
N ASP A 324 27.44 -15.18 13.81
CA ASP A 324 26.05 -15.34 13.34
C ASP A 324 25.00 -15.25 14.47
N GLU A 325 25.15 -14.27 15.35
CA GLU A 325 24.33 -14.11 16.55
C GLU A 325 23.26 -13.03 16.35
N PRO A 326 22.00 -13.39 16.01
CA PRO A 326 20.94 -12.42 15.70
C PRO A 326 20.35 -11.73 16.94
N ARG A 327 20.68 -12.18 18.15
CA ARG A 327 20.11 -11.63 19.40
C ARG A 327 20.91 -10.48 19.98
N LEU A 328 22.12 -10.23 19.47
CA LEU A 328 22.95 -9.11 19.91
C LEU A 328 22.53 -7.83 19.18
N LEU A 329 22.50 -6.73 19.93
CA LEU A 329 22.14 -5.41 19.42
C LEU A 329 23.22 -4.90 18.45
N ARG A 330 22.80 -4.45 17.26
CA ARG A 330 23.66 -3.93 16.20
C ARG A 330 23.22 -2.54 15.80
N LEU A 331 24.19 -1.69 15.47
CA LEU A 331 23.94 -0.41 14.84
C LEU A 331 23.80 -0.62 13.33
N VAL A 332 22.61 -0.34 12.79
CA VAL A 332 22.32 -0.38 11.35
C VAL A 332 22.85 0.89 10.69
N GLU A 333 22.45 2.04 11.22
CA GLU A 333 22.89 3.35 10.76
C GLU A 333 22.69 4.41 11.84
N MET A 334 23.31 5.57 11.65
CA MET A 334 23.16 6.75 12.49
C MET A 334 22.69 7.90 11.62
N ILE A 335 21.58 8.53 11.98
CA ILE A 335 20.97 9.62 11.22
C ILE A 335 20.99 10.87 12.10
N THR A 336 21.42 12.01 11.55
CA THR A 336 21.38 13.30 12.24
C THR A 336 21.04 14.42 11.26
N ASP A 337 20.47 15.49 11.78
CA ASP A 337 20.21 16.74 11.04
C ASP A 337 21.42 17.70 11.04
N ASP A 338 22.50 17.33 11.71
CA ASP A 338 23.71 18.14 11.87
C ASP A 338 24.96 17.27 11.77
N ASP A 339 25.30 16.82 10.56
CA ASP A 339 26.49 16.00 10.33
C ASP A 339 27.79 16.73 10.73
N GLN A 340 27.82 18.05 10.58
CA GLN A 340 29.01 18.87 10.82
C GLN A 340 29.17 19.35 12.27
N GLY A 341 28.18 19.11 13.13
CA GLY A 341 28.22 19.57 14.53
C GLY A 341 28.17 21.09 14.68
N ALA A 342 27.63 21.79 13.68
CA ALA A 342 27.56 23.24 13.66
C ALA A 342 26.50 23.77 14.65
N ASN A 343 25.45 22.99 14.88
CA ASN A 343 24.33 23.38 15.71
C ASN A 343 24.69 23.29 17.19
N ARG A 344 24.06 24.14 18.01
CA ARG A 344 24.22 24.10 19.48
C ARG A 344 23.71 22.78 20.05
N THR A 345 22.61 22.30 19.48
CA THR A 345 21.99 21.01 19.75
C THR A 345 21.51 20.41 18.44
N ALA A 346 21.52 19.09 18.33
CA ALA A 346 21.05 18.35 17.17
C ALA A 346 20.24 17.13 17.60
N ASP A 347 19.34 16.68 16.72
CA ASP A 347 18.69 15.39 16.89
C ASP A 347 19.57 14.30 16.26
N LEU A 348 19.83 13.25 17.03
CA LEU A 348 20.58 12.09 16.57
C LEU A 348 19.75 10.84 16.81
N TRP A 349 19.70 10.00 15.78
CA TRP A 349 18.98 8.74 15.77
C TRP A 349 19.96 7.60 15.58
N PHE A 350 20.03 6.70 16.56
CA PHE A 350 20.61 5.39 16.36
C PHE A 350 19.53 4.44 15.86
N VAL A 351 19.79 3.82 14.70
CA VAL A 351 18.95 2.78 14.12
C VAL A 351 19.53 1.43 14.53
N LEU A 352 18.76 0.66 15.30
CA LEU A 352 19.25 -0.52 16.01
C LEU A 352 18.43 -1.76 15.67
N GLU A 353 19.08 -2.91 15.59
CA GLU A 353 18.42 -4.23 15.43
C GLU A 353 18.99 -5.24 16.45
N PRO A 354 18.19 -6.20 16.95
CA PRO A 354 16.76 -6.39 16.68
C PRO A 354 15.87 -5.39 17.46
N ALA A 355 14.70 -5.07 16.89
CA ALA A 355 13.64 -4.37 17.59
C ALA A 355 12.83 -5.37 18.45
N VAL A 356 12.60 -5.04 19.72
CA VAL A 356 11.82 -5.87 20.65
C VAL A 356 10.72 -5.05 21.31
N ALA A 357 9.55 -5.67 21.50
CA ALA A 357 8.39 -5.01 22.12
C ALA A 357 8.54 -4.88 23.63
N ASP A 358 9.29 -5.80 24.23
CA ASP A 358 9.42 -5.93 25.66
C ASP A 358 10.88 -6.15 26.06
N THR A 359 11.20 -5.64 27.24
CA THR A 359 12.44 -5.97 27.95
C THR A 359 12.14 -7.03 28.99
N LEU A 360 13.16 -7.75 29.46
CA LEU A 360 12.97 -8.66 30.59
C LEU A 360 12.33 -7.95 31.79
N GLY A 361 12.75 -6.71 32.06
CA GLY A 361 12.17 -5.88 33.12
C GLY A 361 10.68 -5.58 32.91
N SER A 362 10.25 -5.25 31.69
CA SER A 362 8.83 -5.01 31.42
C SER A 362 7.99 -6.27 31.54
N LEU A 363 8.53 -7.44 31.17
CA LEU A 363 7.85 -8.73 31.33
C LEU A 363 7.67 -9.11 32.80
N VAL A 364 8.66 -8.83 33.66
CA VAL A 364 8.54 -9.03 35.12
C VAL A 364 7.40 -8.15 35.66
N VAL A 365 7.40 -6.86 35.33
CA VAL A 365 6.38 -5.91 35.80
C VAL A 365 4.98 -6.28 35.31
N LYS A 366 4.85 -6.78 34.08
CA LYS A 366 3.57 -7.25 33.52
C LYS A 366 3.10 -8.58 34.12
N GLY A 367 3.89 -9.24 34.97
CA GLY A 367 3.56 -10.55 35.53
C GLY A 367 3.53 -11.67 34.48
N HIS A 368 4.09 -11.44 33.29
CA HIS A 368 4.16 -12.45 32.22
C HIS A 368 5.29 -13.46 32.46
N LEU A 369 6.16 -13.19 33.42
CA LEU A 369 7.12 -14.13 33.97
C LEU A 369 6.55 -14.71 35.28
N ALA A 370 5.42 -15.41 35.18
CA ALA A 370 4.90 -16.17 36.31
C ALA A 370 5.76 -17.42 36.51
N THR A 371 6.34 -17.52 37.71
CA THR A 371 6.97 -18.68 38.39
C THR A 371 7.37 -19.84 37.50
N GLY A 372 8.68 -20.09 37.40
CA GLY A 372 9.22 -21.27 36.75
C GLY A 372 8.62 -22.55 37.31
N ASP A 373 7.71 -23.16 36.55
CA ASP A 373 7.52 -24.60 36.55
C ASP A 373 8.41 -25.16 35.44
N GLU A 374 9.69 -25.26 35.76
CA GLU A 374 10.57 -26.24 35.13
C GLU A 374 10.30 -27.59 35.81
N ARG A 375 9.63 -28.50 35.11
CA ARG A 375 10.06 -29.90 34.98
C ARG A 375 9.66 -30.48 33.64
#